data_AF-A0A178M7U1-F1
#
_entry.id   AF-A0A178M7U1-F1
#
_cell.length_a   1.000
_cell.length_b   1.000
_cell.length_c   1.000
_cell.angle_alpha   90.00
_cell.angle_beta   90.00
_cell.angle_gamma   90.00
#
_symmetry.space_group_name_H-M   'P 1'
#
loop_
_entity.id
_entity.type
_entity.pdbx_description
1 polymer ?
#
loop_
_entity_poly.entity_id
_entity_poly.type
_entity_poly.pdbx_seq_one_letter_code
_entity_poly.pdbx_strand_id
1 'polypeptide(L)'
;MTQPPNGFDPNDPIGTWRAWRDASLDAWAKSLTAMVNTETFSQAIGAQLDALLAVSGPVQQAVQQYMERYLAQAQMPSRSEVVSLASRLTNIEFRLDDMQVQLDELTDLVRQLAAAGAPVPADVSFIGDRLSAIEAQLNAIAASRPAARARKATTEEKE
;
A
#
# COMPACT_ATOMS: atom_id res chain seq x y z
N MET A 1 58.38 -52.64 40.63
CA MET A 1 58.83 -53.19 39.35
C MET A 1 58.54 -52.14 38.29
N THR A 2 59.60 -51.53 37.77
CA THR A 2 59.59 -50.37 36.87
C THR A 2 59.17 -50.78 35.46
N GLN A 3 58.06 -50.22 34.99
CA GLN A 3 57.60 -50.31 33.61
C GLN A 3 58.59 -49.54 32.71
N PRO A 4 59.13 -50.14 31.63
CA PRO A 4 60.02 -49.41 30.74
C PRO A 4 59.23 -48.44 29.85
N PRO A 5 59.76 -47.23 29.61
CA PRO A 5 59.20 -46.30 28.65
C PRO A 5 59.54 -46.81 27.25
N ASN A 6 58.57 -46.77 26.34
CA ASN A 6 58.67 -47.14 24.93
C ASN A 6 58.60 -48.64 24.61
N GLY A 7 57.37 -49.15 24.60
CA GLY A 7 56.70 -49.53 23.34
C GLY A 7 57.18 -50.77 22.57
N PHE A 8 58.17 -51.53 23.05
CA PHE A 8 58.48 -52.84 22.47
C PHE A 8 58.67 -53.88 23.57
N ASP A 9 57.63 -54.68 23.80
CA ASP A 9 57.68 -55.90 24.61
C ASP A 9 57.67 -57.11 23.66
N PRO A 10 58.79 -57.84 23.52
CA PRO A 10 58.89 -59.04 22.68
C PRO A 10 57.88 -60.15 23.04
N ASN A 11 57.27 -60.09 24.23
CA ASN A 11 56.30 -61.06 24.72
C ASN A 11 54.83 -60.59 24.58
N ASP A 12 54.55 -59.39 24.04
CA ASP A 12 53.19 -58.91 23.76
C ASP A 12 52.99 -58.51 22.28
N PRO A 13 52.69 -59.48 21.40
CA PRO A 13 52.46 -59.22 19.98
C PRO A 13 51.20 -58.37 19.73
N ILE A 14 50.23 -58.36 20.64
CA ILE A 14 49.02 -57.54 20.51
C ILE A 14 49.36 -56.08 20.85
N GLY A 15 50.24 -55.84 21.82
CA GLY A 15 50.80 -54.52 22.13
C GLY A 15 51.53 -53.90 20.94
N THR A 16 52.39 -54.68 20.27
CA THR A 16 53.09 -54.22 19.05
C THR A 16 52.12 -53.89 17.91
N TRP A 17 51.11 -54.72 17.68
CA TRP A 17 50.07 -54.46 16.68
C TRP A 17 49.26 -53.19 16.98
N ARG A 18 48.88 -52.99 18.25
CA ARG A 18 48.18 -51.77 18.68
C ARG A 18 49.03 -50.53 18.46
N ALA A 19 50.31 -50.56 18.82
CA ALA A 19 51.22 -49.43 18.62
C ALA A 19 51.39 -49.10 17.13
N TRP A 20 51.50 -50.11 16.26
CA TRP A 20 51.57 -49.91 14.81
C TRP A 20 50.28 -49.32 14.25
N ARG A 21 49.11 -49.83 14.68
CA ARG A 21 47.80 -49.28 14.31
C ARG A 21 47.67 -47.83 14.76
N ASP A 22 48.04 -47.53 15.99
CA ASP A 22 47.89 -46.19 16.57
C ASP A 22 48.82 -45.20 15.88
N ALA A 23 50.06 -45.59 15.56
CA ALA A 23 50.98 -44.79 14.76
C ALA A 23 50.49 -44.58 13.31
N SER A 24 49.88 -45.62 12.72
CA SER A 24 49.23 -45.50 11.42
C SER A 24 48.08 -44.50 11.50
N LEU A 25 47.11 -44.69 12.39
CA LEU A 25 45.95 -43.81 12.57
C LEU A 25 46.36 -42.36 12.86
N ASP A 26 47.41 -42.13 13.65
CA ASP A 26 47.95 -40.80 13.90
C ASP A 26 48.53 -40.16 12.62
N ALA A 27 49.26 -40.92 11.79
CA ALA A 27 49.74 -40.44 10.50
C ALA A 27 48.59 -40.14 9.53
N TRP A 28 47.57 -41.00 9.48
CA TRP A 28 46.35 -40.77 8.68
C TRP A 28 45.57 -39.54 9.17
N ALA A 29 45.41 -39.38 10.49
CA ALA A 29 44.75 -38.23 11.09
C ALA A 29 45.48 -36.92 10.79
N LYS A 30 46.81 -36.90 10.90
CA LYS A 30 47.65 -35.75 10.55
C LYS A 30 47.56 -35.40 9.06
N SER A 31 47.58 -36.42 8.19
CA SER A 31 47.42 -36.23 6.75
C SER A 31 46.06 -35.65 6.38
N LEU A 32 44.98 -36.17 6.97
CA LEU A 32 43.63 -35.63 6.77
C LEU A 32 43.49 -34.22 7.34
N THR A 33 44.09 -33.94 8.50
CA THR A 33 44.07 -32.59 9.09
C THR A 33 44.81 -31.59 8.20
N ALA A 34 45.96 -31.97 7.64
CA ALA A 34 46.69 -31.14 6.69
C ALA A 34 45.87 -30.91 5.41
N MET A 35 45.18 -31.94 4.92
CA MET A 35 44.30 -31.85 3.75
C MET A 35 43.12 -30.91 3.99
N VAL A 36 42.43 -31.02 5.12
CA VAL A 36 41.29 -30.16 5.49
C VAL A 36 41.72 -28.71 5.69
N ASN A 37 42.94 -28.48 6.18
CA ASN A 37 43.51 -27.14 6.33
C ASN A 37 44.03 -26.53 5.01
N THR A 38 43.94 -27.24 3.88
CA THR A 38 44.29 -26.65 2.59
C THR A 38 43.18 -25.74 2.07
N GLU A 39 43.59 -24.61 1.51
CA GLU A 39 42.68 -23.67 0.85
C GLU A 39 41.89 -24.35 -0.29
N THR A 40 42.51 -25.29 -0.99
CA THR A 40 41.88 -26.07 -2.08
C THR A 40 40.74 -26.97 -1.60
N PHE A 41 40.83 -27.52 -0.38
CA PHE A 41 39.75 -28.31 0.20
C PHE A 41 38.56 -27.43 0.58
N SER A 42 38.83 -26.29 1.22
CA SER A 42 37.83 -25.28 1.55
C SER A 42 37.10 -24.77 0.29
N GLN A 43 37.82 -24.48 -0.78
CA GLN A 43 37.25 -24.05 -2.06
C GLN A 43 36.44 -25.16 -2.73
N ALA A 44 36.93 -26.41 -2.72
CA ALA A 44 36.21 -27.54 -3.31
C ALA A 44 34.89 -27.84 -2.57
N ILE A 45 34.89 -27.78 -1.24
CA ILE A 45 33.65 -27.94 -0.44
C ILE A 45 32.71 -26.75 -0.66
N GLY A 46 33.25 -25.53 -0.73
CA GLY A 46 32.45 -24.34 -1.05
C GLY A 46 31.73 -24.49 -2.39
N ALA A 47 32.45 -24.87 -3.44
CA ALA A 47 31.87 -25.11 -4.77
C ALA A 47 30.83 -26.25 -4.77
N GLN A 48 31.04 -27.29 -3.97
CA GLN A 48 30.07 -28.39 -3.84
C GLN A 48 28.80 -27.95 -3.10
N LEU A 49 28.92 -27.16 -2.04
CA LEU A 49 27.79 -26.58 -1.32
C LEU A 49 27.02 -25.61 -2.22
N ASP A 50 27.73 -24.76 -2.98
CA ASP A 50 27.12 -23.86 -3.95
C ASP A 50 26.39 -24.63 -5.05
N ALA A 51 26.96 -25.74 -5.56
CA ALA A 51 26.28 -26.59 -6.52
C ALA A 51 25.01 -27.23 -5.93
N LEU A 52 25.06 -27.72 -4.69
CA LEU A 52 23.90 -28.25 -4.00
C LEU A 52 22.82 -27.18 -3.80
N LEU A 53 23.20 -25.97 -3.38
CA LEU A 53 22.28 -24.85 -3.21
C LEU A 53 21.70 -24.39 -4.55
N ALA A 54 22.51 -24.29 -5.60
CA ALA A 54 22.09 -23.92 -6.94
C ALA A 54 21.07 -24.91 -7.54
N VAL A 55 21.18 -26.19 -7.19
CA VAL A 55 20.23 -27.24 -7.60
C VAL A 55 18.99 -27.25 -6.70
N SER A 56 19.12 -26.90 -5.42
CA SER A 56 18.02 -26.97 -4.45
C SER A 56 16.82 -26.09 -4.80
N GLY A 57 17.05 -24.87 -5.29
CA GLY A 57 15.98 -23.95 -5.70
C GLY A 57 15.13 -24.51 -6.86
N PRO A 58 15.74 -24.86 -8.01
CA PRO A 58 15.04 -25.49 -9.13
C PRO A 58 14.34 -26.80 -8.77
N VAL A 59 14.94 -27.63 -7.90
CA VAL A 59 14.30 -28.87 -7.43
C VAL A 59 13.06 -28.56 -6.60
N GLN A 60 13.13 -27.60 -5.69
CA GLN A 60 11.95 -27.16 -4.92
C GLN A 60 10.85 -26.64 -5.85
N GLN A 61 11.20 -25.86 -6.89
CA GLN A 61 10.23 -25.38 -7.87
C GLN A 61 9.58 -26.54 -8.65
N ALA A 62 10.36 -27.53 -9.09
CA ALA A 62 9.84 -28.70 -9.79
C ALA A 62 8.87 -29.51 -8.91
N VAL A 63 9.20 -29.67 -7.62
CA VAL A 63 8.33 -30.34 -6.64
C VAL A 63 7.04 -29.54 -6.43
N GLN A 64 7.11 -28.22 -6.32
CA GLN A 64 5.93 -27.37 -6.21
C GLN A 64 5.02 -27.51 -7.44
N GLN A 65 5.57 -27.46 -8.66
CA GLN A 65 4.80 -27.64 -9.89
C GLN A 65 4.16 -29.02 -9.99
N TYR A 66 4.86 -30.07 -9.56
CA TYR A 66 4.30 -31.42 -9.50
C TYR A 66 3.11 -31.47 -8.52
N MET A 67 3.27 -30.89 -7.33
CA MET A 67 2.22 -30.83 -6.32
C MET A 67 1.00 -30.04 -6.80
N GLU A 68 1.19 -28.91 -7.49
CA GLU A 68 0.10 -28.13 -8.09
C GLU A 68 -0.69 -28.98 -9.08
N ARG A 69 -0.01 -29.73 -9.96
CA ARG A 69 -0.66 -30.64 -10.92
C ARG A 69 -1.40 -31.79 -10.26
N TYR A 70 -0.87 -32.30 -9.14
CA TYR A 70 -1.54 -33.34 -8.36
C TYR A 70 -2.81 -32.82 -7.69
N LEU A 71 -2.73 -31.64 -7.05
CA LEU A 71 -3.88 -31.00 -6.42
C LEU A 71 -4.96 -30.65 -7.44
N ALA A 72 -4.58 -30.14 -8.62
CA ALA A 72 -5.51 -29.87 -9.70
C ALA A 72 -6.27 -31.14 -10.16
N GLN A 73 -5.58 -32.29 -10.24
CA GLN A 73 -6.23 -33.57 -10.55
C GLN A 73 -7.18 -34.04 -9.46
N ALA A 74 -6.90 -33.71 -8.20
CA ALA A 74 -7.77 -33.96 -7.05
C ALA A 74 -8.89 -32.91 -6.89
N GLN A 75 -9.05 -31.98 -7.85
CA GLN A 75 -9.95 -30.83 -7.76
C GLN A 75 -9.74 -30.00 -6.48
N MET A 76 -8.50 -29.94 -6.00
CA MET A 76 -8.11 -29.12 -4.85
C MET A 76 -7.37 -27.86 -5.33
N PRO A 77 -7.69 -26.69 -4.76
CA PRO A 77 -7.01 -25.45 -5.11
C PRO A 77 -5.56 -25.49 -4.62
N SER A 78 -4.65 -24.98 -5.45
CA SER A 78 -3.24 -24.87 -5.07
C SER A 78 -3.01 -23.68 -4.14
N ARG A 79 -1.87 -23.69 -3.43
CA ARG A 79 -1.48 -22.53 -2.60
C ARG A 79 -1.33 -21.25 -3.43
N SER A 80 -0.77 -21.35 -4.64
CA SER A 80 -0.56 -20.20 -5.52
C SER A 80 -1.89 -19.60 -5.98
N GLU A 81 -2.88 -20.44 -6.27
CA GLU A 81 -4.24 -20.02 -6.62
C GLU A 81 -4.94 -19.31 -5.47
N VAL A 82 -4.85 -19.86 -4.25
CA VAL A 82 -5.44 -19.24 -3.04
C VAL A 82 -4.84 -17.87 -2.78
N VAL A 83 -3.52 -17.73 -2.89
CA VAL A 83 -2.85 -16.43 -2.70
C VAL A 83 -3.24 -15.44 -3.79
N SER A 84 -3.27 -15.88 -5.06
CA SER A 84 -3.72 -15.04 -6.18
C SER A 84 -5.15 -14.54 -5.98
N LEU A 85 -6.05 -15.41 -5.53
CA LEU A 85 -7.43 -15.04 -5.22
C LEU A 85 -7.50 -14.05 -4.06
N ALA A 86 -6.75 -14.28 -2.98
CA ALA A 86 -6.69 -13.36 -1.85
C ALA A 86 -6.21 -11.96 -2.27
N SER A 87 -5.15 -11.87 -3.06
CA SER A 87 -4.65 -10.59 -3.57
C SER A 87 -5.68 -9.87 -4.45
N ARG A 88 -6.42 -10.61 -5.28
CA ARG A 88 -7.49 -10.04 -6.11
C ARG A 88 -8.65 -9.53 -5.25
N LEU A 89 -9.03 -10.27 -4.21
CA LEU A 89 -10.08 -9.86 -3.27
C LEU A 89 -9.69 -8.59 -2.52
N THR A 90 -8.46 -8.50 -2.01
CA THR A 90 -7.94 -7.28 -1.38
C THR A 90 -7.93 -6.09 -2.34
N ASN A 91 -7.56 -6.28 -3.61
CA ASN A 91 -7.63 -5.21 -4.59
C ASN A 91 -9.07 -4.78 -4.92
N ILE A 92 -10.02 -5.72 -4.89
CA ILE A 92 -11.45 -5.39 -5.06
C ILE A 92 -11.96 -4.61 -3.85
N GLU A 93 -11.56 -4.97 -2.64
CA GLU A 93 -11.89 -4.25 -1.39
C GLU A 93 -11.44 -2.79 -1.48
N PHE A 94 -10.18 -2.52 -1.83
CA PHE A 94 -9.70 -1.14 -1.99
C PHE A 94 -10.46 -0.34 -3.05
N ARG A 95 -10.81 -0.97 -4.18
CA ARG A 95 -11.60 -0.31 -5.22
C ARG A 95 -13.03 -0.04 -4.76
N LEU A 96 -13.59 -0.92 -3.93
CA LEU A 96 -14.91 -0.73 -3.37
C LEU A 96 -14.92 0.43 -2.37
N ASP A 97 -13.88 0.54 -1.54
CA ASP A 97 -13.71 1.66 -0.61
C ASP A 97 -13.60 3.00 -1.36
N ASP A 98 -12.81 3.05 -2.44
CA ASP A 98 -12.70 4.25 -3.29
C ASP A 98 -14.04 4.62 -3.96
N MET A 99 -14.77 3.62 -4.45
CA MET A 99 -16.13 3.84 -4.97
C MET A 99 -17.08 4.36 -3.90
N GLN A 100 -16.96 3.91 -2.65
CA GLN A 100 -17.79 4.40 -1.56
C GLN A 100 -17.52 5.87 -1.28
N VAL A 101 -16.26 6.29 -1.24
CA VAL A 101 -15.88 7.71 -1.10
C VAL A 101 -16.45 8.57 -2.24
N GLN A 102 -16.35 8.11 -3.49
CA GLN A 102 -16.89 8.84 -4.64
C GLN A 102 -18.41 8.98 -4.61
N LEU A 103 -19.12 7.96 -4.12
CA LEU A 103 -20.58 8.00 -3.95
C LEU A 103 -21.01 8.97 -2.84
N ASP A 104 -20.26 9.02 -1.74
CA ASP A 104 -20.51 9.97 -0.65
C ASP A 104 -20.30 11.41 -1.15
N GLU A 105 -19.21 11.67 -1.89
CA GLU A 105 -18.96 12.98 -2.52
C GLU A 105 -20.06 13.38 -3.50
N LEU A 106 -20.52 12.45 -4.35
CA LEU A 106 -21.63 12.71 -5.27
C LEU A 106 -22.93 13.02 -4.51
N THR A 107 -23.19 12.31 -3.42
CA THR A 107 -24.38 12.53 -2.58
C THR A 107 -24.34 13.91 -1.93
N ASP A 108 -23.17 14.34 -1.46
CA ASP A 108 -22.97 15.69 -0.92
C ASP A 108 -23.16 16.77 -1.97
N LEU A 109 -22.62 16.59 -3.18
CA LEU A 109 -22.83 17.52 -4.30
C LEU A 109 -24.32 17.63 -4.68
N VAL A 110 -25.04 16.51 -4.75
CA VAL A 110 -26.49 16.50 -5.02
C VAL A 110 -27.26 17.22 -3.91
N ARG A 111 -26.88 17.02 -2.64
CA ARG A 111 -27.49 17.72 -1.51
C ARG A 111 -27.23 19.24 -1.57
N GLN A 112 -26.00 19.65 -1.89
CA GLN A 112 -25.66 21.05 -2.05
C GLN A 112 -26.44 21.69 -3.20
N LEU A 113 -26.58 20.99 -4.33
CA LEU A 113 -27.37 21.46 -5.46
C LEU A 113 -28.86 21.60 -5.10
N ALA A 114 -29.41 20.62 -4.38
CA ALA A 114 -30.79 20.68 -3.88
C ALA A 114 -30.99 21.83 -2.88
N ALA A 115 -30.02 22.10 -2.02
CA ALA A 115 -30.05 23.23 -1.08
C ALA A 115 -29.91 24.59 -1.80
N ALA A 116 -29.07 24.67 -2.83
CA ALA A 116 -28.91 25.87 -3.66
C ALA A 116 -30.13 26.14 -4.56
N GLY A 117 -30.89 25.10 -4.90
CA GLY A 117 -32.16 25.18 -5.63
C GLY A 117 -33.37 25.55 -4.75
N ALA A 118 -33.22 25.60 -3.42
CA ALA A 118 -34.27 26.14 -2.57
C ALA A 118 -34.37 27.66 -2.84
N PRO A 119 -35.55 28.19 -3.22
CA PRO A 119 -35.71 29.63 -3.39
C PRO A 119 -35.49 30.26 -2.03
N VAL A 120 -34.35 30.91 -1.83
CA VAL A 120 -34.22 31.91 -0.78
C VAL A 120 -35.39 32.86 -1.02
N PRO A 121 -36.34 33.02 -0.08
CA PRO A 121 -37.44 33.95 -0.27
C PRO A 121 -36.80 35.32 -0.47
N ALA A 122 -36.77 35.78 -1.72
CA ALA A 122 -36.31 37.11 -2.03
C ALA A 122 -37.24 38.05 -1.27
N ASP A 123 -36.69 38.75 -0.28
CA ASP A 123 -37.45 39.67 0.54
C ASP A 123 -37.86 40.87 -0.32
N VAL A 124 -39.02 40.75 -0.95
CA VAL A 124 -39.62 41.76 -1.84
C VAL A 124 -40.29 42.90 -1.07
N SER A 125 -40.27 42.88 0.28
CA SER A 125 -40.83 43.96 1.11
C SER A 125 -40.17 45.31 0.84
N PHE A 126 -38.86 45.32 0.58
CA PHE A 126 -38.10 46.51 0.23
C PHE A 126 -38.58 47.20 -1.07
N ILE A 127 -39.14 46.43 -2.01
CA ILE A 127 -39.73 46.98 -3.23
C ILE A 127 -41.00 47.76 -2.88
N GLY A 128 -41.83 47.22 -1.98
CA GLY A 128 -43.02 47.89 -1.47
C GLY A 128 -42.68 49.20 -0.76
N ASP A 129 -41.72 49.18 0.16
CA ASP A 129 -41.27 50.37 0.91
C ASP A 129 -40.75 51.47 -0.01
N ARG A 130 -39.98 51.09 -1.03
CA ARG A 130 -39.48 52.03 -2.05
C ARG A 130 -40.59 52.59 -2.92
N LEU A 131 -41.60 51.79 -3.29
CA LEU A 131 -42.72 52.26 -4.08
C LEU A 131 -43.53 53.31 -3.31
N SER A 132 -43.82 53.05 -2.03
CA SER A 132 -44.54 54.00 -1.17
C SER A 132 -43.74 55.29 -0.95
N ALA A 133 -42.42 55.20 -0.82
CA ALA A 133 -41.56 56.38 -0.74
C ALA A 133 -41.58 57.21 -2.04
N ILE A 134 -41.58 56.55 -3.21
CA ILE A 134 -41.69 57.21 -4.51
C ILE A 134 -43.06 57.87 -4.67
N GLU A 135 -44.15 57.21 -4.29
CA GLU A 135 -45.50 57.79 -4.31
C GLU A 135 -45.62 59.03 -3.42
N ALA A 136 -45.04 58.99 -2.22
CA ALA A 136 -44.99 60.13 -1.32
C ALA A 136 -44.20 61.31 -1.92
N GLN A 137 -43.07 61.03 -2.57
CA GLN A 137 -42.28 62.05 -3.25
C GLN A 137 -43.00 62.65 -4.46
N LEU A 138 -43.68 61.83 -5.27
CA LEU A 138 -44.48 62.30 -6.40
C LEU A 138 -45.63 63.19 -5.95
N ASN A 139 -46.32 62.82 -4.86
CA ASN A 139 -47.36 63.66 -4.27
C ASN A 139 -46.81 64.98 -3.73
N ALA A 140 -45.63 64.98 -3.10
CA ALA A 140 -44.97 66.20 -2.64
C ALA A 140 -44.51 67.11 -3.80
N ILE A 141 -44.07 66.54 -4.92
CA ILE A 141 -43.72 67.28 -6.14
C ILE A 141 -44.97 67.84 -6.82
N ALA A 142 -46.06 67.07 -6.88
CA ALA A 142 -47.34 67.53 -7.41
C ALA A 142 -47.91 68.68 -6.56
N ALA A 143 -47.78 68.61 -5.24
CA ALA A 143 -48.19 69.66 -4.31
C ALA A 143 -47.31 70.92 -4.36
N SER A 144 -46.05 70.80 -4.77
CA SER A 144 -45.12 71.94 -4.89
C SER A 144 -45.10 72.61 -6.27
N ARG A 145 -45.97 72.19 -7.20
CA ARG A 145 -46.08 72.80 -8.53
C ARG A 145 -46.49 74.28 -8.41
N PRO A 146 -45.66 75.24 -8.81
CA PRO A 146 -46.01 76.65 -8.68
C PRO A 146 -47.13 77.00 -9.65
N ALA A 147 -48.22 77.57 -9.11
CA ALA A 147 -49.29 78.16 -9.90
C ALA A 147 -48.70 79.21 -10.84
N ALA A 148 -48.90 79.01 -12.15
CA ALA A 148 -48.42 79.90 -13.19
C ALA A 148 -48.87 81.35 -12.91
N ARG A 149 -47.87 82.24 -12.83
CA ARG A 149 -48.00 83.69 -12.67
C ARG A 149 -48.96 84.27 -13.71
N ALA A 150 -50.17 84.59 -13.30
CA ALA A 150 -51.14 85.31 -14.13
C ALA A 150 -50.55 86.68 -14.52
N ARG A 151 -50.28 86.89 -15.82
CA ARG A 151 -50.05 88.22 -16.40
C ARG A 151 -51.36 89.00 -16.29
N LYS A 152 -51.40 90.08 -15.50
CA LYS A 152 -52.44 91.10 -15.62
C LYS A 152 -52.19 91.89 -16.90
N ALA A 153 -53.00 91.63 -17.91
CA ALA A 153 -53.28 92.54 -19.02
C ALA A 153 -54.77 92.89 -18.94
N THR A 154 -55.10 94.14 -18.64
CA THR A 154 -56.38 94.73 -19.02
C THR A 154 -56.23 96.25 -19.04
N THR A 155 -56.39 96.77 -20.24
CA THR A 155 -56.70 98.13 -20.65
C THR A 155 -58.21 98.38 -20.44
N GLU A 156 -58.59 99.66 -20.50
CA GLU A 156 -59.95 100.25 -20.66
C GLU A 156 -60.85 100.33 -19.42
N GLU A 157 -61.69 101.34 -19.18
CA GLU A 157 -61.92 102.74 -19.63
C GLU A 157 -63.16 103.21 -18.81
N LYS A 158 -63.36 104.54 -18.67
CA LYS A 158 -64.66 105.23 -18.44
C LYS A 158 -65.05 105.60 -16.99
N GLU A 159 -64.76 106.84 -16.59
CA GLU A 159 -65.70 108.00 -16.60
C GLU A 159 -64.93 109.32 -16.45
#